data_AF-A0A532ERZ1-F1
#
_entry.id   AF-A0A532ERZ1-F1
#
_cell.length_a   1.000
_cell.length_b   1.000
_cell.length_c   1.000
_cell.angle_alpha   90.00
_cell.angle_beta   90.00
_cell.angle_gamma   90.00
#
_symmetry.space_group_name_H-M   'P 1'
#
loop_
_entity.id
_entity.type
_entity.pdbx_description
1 polymer ?
#
loop_
_entity_poly.entity_id
_entity_poly.type
_entity_poly.pdbx_seq_one_letter_code
_entity_poly.pdbx_strand_id
1 'polypeptide(L)'
;LFAGGPVEPTRFLLLLRLKEPPADARSVFDGVYLGRTPRVLEGIITRAKPTETFRAFAGFAAWVPRQLEAEMLLGAWGILPPDSVGMFDKDSDVLWSDCISRLQRPRVISN
;
A
#
# COMPACT_ATOMS: atom_id res chain seq x y z
N LEU A 1 3.95 13.58 1.11
CA LEU A 1 4.99 12.53 1.14
C LEU A 1 4.79 11.72 2.41
N PHE A 2 4.75 10.40 2.33
CA PHE A 2 4.57 9.51 3.49
C PHE A 2 5.89 8.87 3.91
N ALA A 3 6.02 8.48 5.18
CA ALA A 3 7.08 7.60 5.62
C ALA A 3 6.67 6.14 5.33
N GLY A 4 7.44 5.42 4.51
CA GLY A 4 7.18 4.02 4.19
C GLY A 4 7.83 3.04 5.17
N GLY A 5 8.85 3.48 5.90
CA GLY A 5 9.49 2.72 6.96
C GLY A 5 10.96 3.13 7.15
N PRO A 6 11.66 2.48 8.10
CA PRO A 6 13.00 2.89 8.51
C PRO A 6 14.11 2.44 7.54
N VAL A 7 13.85 1.49 6.64
CA VAL A 7 14.87 0.94 5.73
C VAL A 7 15.02 1.84 4.51
N GLU A 8 16.27 2.16 4.18
CA GLU A 8 16.66 3.04 3.06
C GLU A 8 15.79 4.31 2.99
N PRO A 9 15.83 5.22 4.00
CA PRO A 9 14.90 6.35 4.09
C PRO A 9 15.01 7.35 2.92
N THR A 10 16.12 7.33 2.19
CA THR A 10 16.33 8.14 0.98
C THR A 10 15.76 7.49 -0.29
N ARG A 11 15.36 6.21 -0.22
CA ARG A 11 14.73 5.52 -1.33
C ARG A 11 13.30 6.01 -1.51
N PHE A 12 12.98 6.37 -2.74
CA PHE A 12 11.65 6.78 -3.13
C PHE A 12 10.86 5.62 -3.73
N LEU A 13 9.63 5.42 -3.25
CA LEU A 13 8.69 4.41 -3.74
C LEU A 13 7.34 5.05 -4.05
N LEU A 14 6.71 4.57 -5.12
CA LEU A 14 5.40 5.03 -5.57
C LEU A 14 4.42 3.87 -5.56
N LEU A 15 3.34 3.99 -4.80
CA LEU A 15 2.16 3.15 -4.98
C LEU A 15 1.18 3.86 -5.89
N LEU A 16 0.69 3.14 -6.88
CA LEU A 16 -0.08 3.68 -8.01
C LEU A 16 -1.38 2.91 -8.11
N ARG A 17 -2.51 3.59 -8.29
CA ARG A 17 -3.76 2.97 -8.71
C ARG A 17 -4.05 3.40 -10.13
N LEU A 18 -3.86 2.49 -11.07
CA LEU A 18 -3.94 2.74 -12.51
C LEU A 18 -4.87 1.73 -13.18
N LYS A 19 -5.59 2.16 -14.22
CA LYS A 19 -6.31 1.22 -15.10
C LYS A 19 -5.35 0.50 -16.04
N GLU A 20 -4.33 1.22 -16.51
CA GLU A 20 -3.33 0.73 -17.46
C GLU A 20 -1.93 1.01 -16.88
N PRO A 21 -1.22 0.00 -16.38
CA PRO A 21 0.10 0.22 -15.78
C PRO A 21 1.20 0.44 -16.84
N PRO A 22 2.22 1.24 -16.53
CA PRO A 22 3.44 1.28 -17.35
C PRO A 22 4.21 -0.04 -17.24
N ALA A 23 4.99 -0.37 -18.28
CA ALA A 23 5.67 -1.66 -18.42
C ALA A 23 6.68 -1.96 -17.30
N ASP A 24 7.23 -0.93 -16.65
CA ASP A 24 8.20 -1.05 -15.55
C ASP A 24 7.55 -1.07 -14.15
N ALA A 25 6.23 -0.98 -14.07
CA ALA A 25 5.50 -1.03 -12.80
C ALA A 25 5.21 -2.48 -12.40
N ARG A 26 5.50 -2.82 -11.13
CA ARG A 26 5.25 -4.15 -10.59
C ARG A 26 3.85 -4.21 -9.99
N SER A 27 3.01 -5.16 -10.42
CA SER A 27 1.70 -5.41 -9.80
C SER A 27 1.86 -5.86 -8.34
N VAL A 28 1.02 -5.31 -7.46
CA VAL A 28 0.93 -5.68 -6.04
C VAL A 28 -0.40 -6.40 -5.77
N PHE A 29 -1.54 -5.76 -6.06
CA PHE A 29 -2.91 -6.32 -5.96
C PHE A 29 -3.92 -5.38 -6.64
N ASP A 30 -5.09 -5.84 -7.07
CA ASP A 30 -6.28 -5.04 -7.50
C ASP A 30 -6.02 -3.68 -8.16
N GLY A 31 -5.23 -3.65 -9.26
CA GLY A 31 -4.93 -2.41 -9.98
C GLY A 31 -3.97 -1.46 -9.25
N VAL A 32 -3.33 -1.95 -8.20
CA VAL A 32 -2.27 -1.29 -7.44
C VAL A 32 -0.91 -1.78 -7.91
N TYR A 33 -0.05 -0.83 -8.27
CA TYR A 33 1.28 -1.09 -8.79
C TYR A 33 2.34 -0.34 -8.00
N LEU A 34 3.53 -0.93 -7.92
CA LEU A 34 4.72 -0.33 -7.35
C LEU A 34 5.61 0.24 -8.46
N GLY A 35 5.76 1.55 -8.47
CA GLY A 35 6.74 2.30 -9.26
C GLY A 35 7.99 2.60 -8.45
N ARG A 36 9.17 2.54 -9.11
CA ARG A 36 10.48 2.76 -8.48
C ARG A 36 11.34 3.80 -9.21
N THR A 37 10.82 4.39 -10.29
CA THR A 37 11.56 5.30 -11.16
C THR A 37 10.83 6.64 -11.26
N PRO A 38 11.55 7.77 -11.40
CA PRO A 38 10.94 9.08 -11.64
C PRO A 38 10.08 9.12 -12.91
N ARG A 39 10.44 8.33 -13.94
CA ARG A 39 9.69 8.24 -15.21
C ARG A 39 8.23 7.81 -15.02
N VAL A 40 7.98 6.92 -14.05
CA VAL A 40 6.62 6.49 -13.73
C VAL A 40 5.80 7.65 -13.15
N LEU A 41 6.42 8.52 -12.36
CA LEU A 41 5.76 9.72 -11.83
C LEU A 41 5.45 10.73 -12.94
N GLU A 42 6.41 10.99 -13.83
CA GLU A 42 6.22 11.87 -14.98
C GLU A 42 5.06 11.42 -15.87
N GLY A 43 4.95 10.11 -16.13
CA GLY A 43 3.85 9.55 -16.90
C GLY A 43 2.46 9.80 -16.29
N ILE A 44 2.36 9.78 -14.97
CA ILE A 44 1.10 10.02 -14.25
C ILE A 44 0.75 11.50 -14.23
N ILE A 45 1.71 12.37 -13.92
CA ILE A 45 1.49 13.81 -13.87
C ILE A 45 1.07 14.33 -15.25
N THR A 46 1.68 13.81 -16.32
CA THR A 46 1.39 14.24 -17.70
C THR A 46 0.10 13.66 -18.29
N ARG A 47 -0.37 12.51 -17.79
CA ARG A 47 -1.58 11.83 -18.29
C ARG A 47 -2.71 11.75 -17.27
N ALA A 48 -2.67 12.62 -16.26
CA ALA A 48 -3.54 12.54 -15.09
C ALA A 48 -5.01 12.31 -15.46
N LYS A 49 -5.50 11.08 -15.28
CA LYS A 49 -6.93 10.76 -15.37
C LYS A 49 -7.55 10.92 -13.99
N PRO A 50 -8.82 11.39 -13.87
CA PRO A 50 -9.45 11.62 -12.57
C PRO A 50 -9.50 10.40 -11.64
N THR A 51 -9.47 9.18 -12.21
CA THR A 51 -9.53 7.92 -11.47
C THR A 51 -8.16 7.36 -11.09
N GLU A 52 -7.08 7.94 -11.62
CA GLU A 52 -5.71 7.50 -11.42
C GLU A 52 -5.07 8.32 -10.31
N THR A 53 -4.44 7.66 -9.35
CA THR A 53 -3.87 8.32 -8.17
C THR A 53 -2.61 7.61 -7.71
N PHE A 54 -1.78 8.31 -6.95
CA PHE A 54 -0.54 7.78 -6.41
C PHE A 54 -0.31 8.23 -4.97
N ARG A 55 0.47 7.43 -4.24
CA ARG A 55 1.07 7.81 -2.96
C ARG A 55 2.57 7.60 -3.02
N ALA A 56 3.31 8.62 -2.60
CA ALA A 56 4.76 8.62 -2.54
C ALA A 56 5.25 8.32 -1.12
N PHE A 57 6.21 7.41 -1.01
CA PHE A 57 6.79 6.96 0.25
C PHE A 57 8.31 7.13 0.23
N ALA A 58 8.85 7.60 1.35
CA ALA A 58 10.28 7.60 1.65
C ALA A 58 10.61 6.40 2.54
N GLY A 59 11.51 5.53 2.08
CA GLY A 59 11.86 4.28 2.75
C GLY A 59 10.77 3.21 2.69
N PHE A 60 11.04 2.06 3.32
CA PHE A 60 10.11 0.94 3.44
C PHE A 60 10.34 0.15 4.73
N ALA A 61 9.33 -0.63 5.13
CA ALA A 61 9.50 -1.68 6.12
C ALA A 61 9.98 -2.95 5.41
N ALA A 62 10.95 -3.64 6.01
CA ALA A 62 11.46 -4.90 5.51
C ALA A 62 11.60 -5.88 6.66
N TRP A 63 11.37 -7.15 6.34
CA TRP A 63 11.57 -8.26 7.24
C TRP A 63 12.74 -9.09 6.73
N VAL A 64 13.59 -9.57 7.63
CA VAL A 64 14.53 -10.63 7.29
C VAL A 64 13.76 -11.94 7.06
N PRO A 65 14.36 -12.95 6.41
CA PRO A 65 13.66 -14.21 6.16
C PRO A 65 13.07 -14.80 7.44
N ARG A 66 11.80 -15.24 7.37
CA ARG A 66 11.02 -15.84 8.47
C ARG A 66 10.60 -14.91 9.61
N GLN A 67 11.01 -13.64 9.59
CA GLN A 67 10.69 -12.70 10.67
C GLN A 67 9.20 -12.35 10.70
N LEU A 68 8.59 -12.04 9.54
CA LEU A 68 7.17 -11.68 9.47
C LEU A 68 6.29 -12.85 9.96
N GLU A 69 6.62 -14.07 9.56
CA GLU A 69 5.91 -15.28 9.97
C GLU A 69 6.01 -15.50 11.48
N ALA A 70 7.18 -15.29 12.07
CA ALA A 70 7.36 -15.39 13.52
C ALA A 70 6.56 -14.31 14.28
N GLU A 71 6.59 -13.07 13.81
CA GLU A 71 5.83 -11.97 14.40
C GLU A 71 4.31 -12.21 14.31
N MET A 72 3.84 -12.75 13.18
CA MET A 72 2.44 -13.13 13.00
C MET A 72 2.01 -14.24 13.99
N LEU A 73 2.85 -15.26 14.21
CA LEU A 73 2.57 -16.32 15.19
C LEU A 73 2.50 -15.80 16.63
N LEU A 74 3.25 -14.74 16.94
CA LEU A 74 3.21 -14.07 18.24
C LEU A 74 2.03 -13.11 18.41
N GLY A 75 1.17 -12.96 17.38
CA GLY A 75 0.02 -12.06 17.42
C GLY A 75 0.41 -10.58 17.33
N ALA A 76 1.61 -10.25 16.85
CA ALA A 76 2.07 -8.87 16.71
C ALA A 76 1.35 -8.11 15.56
N TRP A 77 0.71 -8.83 14.64
CA TRP A 77 0.07 -8.27 13.44
C TRP A 77 -1.40 -8.65 13.33
N GLY A 78 -2.23 -7.68 12.98
CA GLY A 78 -3.60 -7.89 12.49
C GLY A 78 -3.64 -7.86 10.97
N ILE A 79 -4.35 -8.81 10.35
CA ILE A 79 -4.41 -8.95 8.88
C ILE A 79 -5.82 -8.67 8.39
N LEU A 80 -5.92 -7.75 7.43
CA LEU A 80 -7.13 -7.46 6.67
C LEU A 80 -6.91 -7.79 5.19
N PRO A 81 -7.98 -8.15 4.45
CA PRO A 81 -7.90 -8.21 3.00
C PRO A 81 -7.44 -6.87 2.41
N PRO A 82 -6.71 -6.89 1.29
CA PRO A 82 -6.32 -5.68 0.59
C PRO A 82 -7.53 -4.80 0.25
N ASP A 83 -7.37 -3.49 0.36
CA ASP A 83 -8.43 -2.50 0.14
C ASP A 83 -7.84 -1.29 -0.59
N SER A 84 -7.90 -1.30 -1.92
CA SER A 84 -7.33 -0.23 -2.75
C SER A 84 -8.07 1.10 -2.57
N VAL A 85 -9.38 1.08 -2.32
CA VAL A 85 -10.17 2.28 -2.03
C VAL A 85 -9.74 2.88 -0.70
N GLY A 86 -9.68 2.06 0.34
CA GLY A 86 -9.22 2.50 1.66
C GLY A 86 -7.78 3.04 1.63
N MET A 87 -6.89 2.41 0.87
CA MET A 87 -5.49 2.82 0.80
C MET A 87 -5.27 4.17 0.11
N PHE A 88 -6.08 4.53 -0.89
CA PHE A 88 -5.88 5.76 -1.67
C PHE A 88 -6.86 6.88 -1.31
N ASP A 89 -8.13 6.56 -1.09
CA ASP A 89 -9.22 7.54 -1.02
C ASP A 89 -9.57 7.96 0.41
N LYS A 90 -9.24 7.14 1.42
CA LYS A 90 -9.43 7.52 2.82
C LYS A 90 -8.35 8.48 3.27
N ASP A 91 -8.77 9.40 4.13
CA ASP A 91 -7.89 10.23 4.94
C ASP A 91 -6.95 9.32 5.77
N SER A 92 -5.66 9.66 5.78
CA SER A 92 -4.65 8.93 6.54
C SER A 92 -4.94 8.92 8.04
N ASP A 93 -5.57 9.97 8.55
CA ASP A 93 -5.81 10.14 9.99
C ASP A 93 -6.88 9.18 10.50
N VAL A 94 -7.80 8.74 9.63
CA VAL A 94 -8.87 7.81 9.98
C VAL A 94 -8.54 6.36 9.61
N LEU A 95 -7.58 6.14 8.69
CA LEU A 95 -7.27 4.83 8.13
C LEU A 95 -6.96 3.78 9.22
N TRP A 96 -6.16 4.16 10.22
CA TRP A 96 -5.80 3.26 11.32
C TRP A 96 -7.02 2.83 12.15
N SER A 97 -7.84 3.79 12.59
CA SER A 97 -9.04 3.51 13.40
C SER A 97 -10.04 2.62 12.66
N ASP A 98 -10.19 2.79 11.34
CA ASP A 98 -11.04 1.95 10.50
C ASP A 98 -10.48 0.52 10.41
N CYS A 99 -9.17 0.37 10.20
CA CYS A 99 -8.52 -0.95 10.19
C CYS A 99 -8.72 -1.68 11.52
N ILE A 100 -8.50 -1.02 12.65
CA ILE A 100 -8.73 -1.62 13.98
C ILE A 100 -10.19 -2.02 14.16
N SER A 101 -11.14 -1.15 13.77
CA SER A 101 -12.57 -1.44 13.82
C SER A 101 -12.94 -2.66 12.97
N ARG A 102 -12.36 -2.80 11.78
CA ARG A 102 -12.57 -3.96 10.90
C ARG A 102 -12.00 -5.26 11.48
N LEU A 103 -10.86 -5.20 12.15
CA LEU A 103 -10.25 -6.37 12.81
C LEU A 103 -11.09 -6.87 13.99
N GLN A 104 -11.81 -5.97 14.66
CA GLN A 104 -12.64 -6.30 15.83
C GLN A 104 -14.05 -6.83 15.47
N ARG A 105 -14.48 -6.68 14.21
CA ARG A 105 -15.80 -7.19 13.79
C ARG A 105 -15.82 -8.71 13.87
N PRO A 106 -16.86 -9.32 14.47
CA PRO A 106 -17.05 -10.77 14.43
C PRO A 106 -17.05 -11.21 12.97
N ARG A 107 -16.21 -12.18 12.62
CA ARG A 107 -16.30 -12.83 11.32
C ARG A 107 -17.61 -13.59 11.28
N VAL A 108 -18.62 -13.03 10.62
CA VAL A 108 -19.86 -13.75 10.33
C VAL A 108 -19.48 -14.85 9.35
N ILE A 109 -19.50 -16.10 9.82
CA ILE A 109 -19.37 -17.27 8.95
C ILE A 109 -20.74 -17.43 8.28
N SER A 110 -20.87 -16.94 7.07
CA SER A 110 -22.00 -17.29 6.21
C SER A 110 -21.77 -18.73 5.71
N ASN A 111 -22.66 -19.65 6.11
CA ASN A 111 -22.73 -21.02 5.57
C ASN A 111 -23.20 -21.02 4.11
#